data_AF-A0A1M6TM55-F1
#
_entry.id   AF-A0A1M6TM55-F1
#
_cell.length_a   1.000
_cell.length_b   1.000
_cell.length_c   1.000
_cell.angle_alpha   90.00
_cell.angle_beta   90.00
_cell.angle_gamma   90.00
#
_symmetry.space_group_name_H-M   'P 1'
#
loop_
_entity.id
_entity.type
_entity.pdbx_description
1 polymer ?
#
loop_
_entity_poly.entity_id
_entity_poly.type
_entity_poly.pdbx_seq_one_letter_code
_entity_poly.pdbx_strand_id
1 'polypeptide(L)'
;MKSLLSFTLEELKDEVKALGWEEYRASQILNWLYKKFETDFDRMTNLSKEHRQKLKELYTVHTLTMVGKVPASDSTKYLFKTHDGHIIETVLIRERDHLTLCVSSQVGCAVGCTFCATALDGLKRNLTTEEIVDQFLQVQRDIPERIRNVVFMGMGEPLANYENVRKAVSILVSPWGVDLSKRRVSISTSGLIAQLRRMAQDPLMRELNLAVSINATTQSQREILMPITKTNTLEELFNTLKEFPYPPDRRIMLEYVLIEGVNDTKEDAIRLANLIGRHKKKFKVNLIPYNPDPILPYRRPTMDRVYTFQKVLWDKGISAFIRISKGIEVFGACGQLRIRRHHEDRRLLDYLSFHVK
;
A
#
# COMPACT_ATOMS: atom_id res chain seq x y z
N MET A 1 26.78 -0.74 -2.27
CA MET A 1 26.44 -0.54 -3.71
C MET A 1 25.10 0.18 -3.79
N LYS A 2 24.90 1.03 -4.80
CA LYS A 2 23.58 1.66 -5.04
C LYS A 2 22.64 0.63 -5.69
N SER A 3 21.34 0.74 -5.44
CA SER A 3 20.35 -0.08 -6.16
C SER A 3 19.93 0.60 -7.45
N LEU A 4 19.80 -0.14 -8.55
CA LEU A 4 19.22 0.40 -9.79
C LEU A 4 17.73 0.75 -9.63
N LEU A 5 17.06 0.20 -8.61
CA LEU A 5 15.65 0.47 -8.33
C LEU A 5 15.43 1.85 -7.69
N SER A 6 16.50 2.54 -7.27
CA SER A 6 16.39 3.89 -6.71
C SER A 6 16.33 4.99 -7.78
N PHE A 7 16.62 4.66 -9.05
CA PHE A 7 16.75 5.65 -10.12
C PHE A 7 15.49 5.76 -10.98
N THR A 8 15.14 6.99 -11.31
CA THR A 8 14.31 7.32 -12.48
C THR A 8 15.13 7.17 -13.76
N LEU A 9 14.45 7.18 -14.91
CA LEU A 9 15.14 7.14 -16.21
C LEU A 9 16.18 8.26 -16.36
N GLU A 10 15.84 9.50 -15.99
CA GLU A 10 16.76 10.64 -16.12
C GLU A 10 17.97 10.49 -15.19
N GLU A 11 17.75 10.08 -13.94
CA GLU A 11 18.88 9.85 -13.01
C GLU A 11 19.77 8.69 -13.48
N LEU A 12 19.21 7.63 -14.07
CA LEU A 12 20.02 6.55 -14.61
C LEU A 12 20.77 6.96 -15.89
N LYS A 13 20.21 7.86 -16.70
CA LYS A 13 20.94 8.46 -17.83
C LYS A 13 22.17 9.22 -17.36
N ASP A 14 22.03 10.01 -16.28
CA ASP A 14 23.16 10.73 -15.68
C ASP A 14 24.24 9.75 -15.15
N GLU A 15 23.82 8.66 -14.50
CA GLU A 15 24.74 7.63 -13.99
C GLU A 15 25.50 6.93 -15.14
N VAL A 16 24.82 6.50 -16.21
CA VAL A 16 25.52 5.84 -17.34
C VAL A 16 26.43 6.80 -18.11
N LYS A 17 26.05 8.09 -18.21
CA LYS A 17 26.88 9.13 -18.82
C LYS A 17 28.15 9.40 -18.00
N ALA A 18 28.05 9.40 -16.67
CA ALA A 18 29.20 9.51 -15.78
C ALA A 18 30.19 8.33 -15.92
N LEU A 19 29.70 7.17 -16.40
CA LEU A 19 30.53 6.00 -16.74
C LEU A 19 31.10 6.05 -18.18
N GLY A 20 30.81 7.11 -18.94
CA GLY A 20 31.22 7.26 -20.34
C GLY A 20 30.37 6.47 -21.34
N TRP A 21 29.19 6.01 -20.94
CA TRP A 21 28.29 5.24 -21.81
C TRP A 21 27.26 6.12 -22.51
N GLU A 22 26.66 5.60 -23.57
CA GLU A 22 25.59 6.30 -24.27
C GLU A 22 24.28 6.29 -23.46
N GLU A 23 23.54 7.41 -23.49
CA GLU A 23 22.34 7.61 -22.66
C GLU A 23 21.25 6.54 -22.90
N TYR A 24 21.16 5.96 -24.10
CA TYR A 24 20.17 4.92 -24.40
C TYR A 24 20.40 3.62 -23.60
N ARG A 25 21.58 3.42 -23.01
CA ARG A 25 21.88 2.27 -22.15
C ARG A 25 21.00 2.26 -20.90
N ALA A 26 20.65 3.42 -20.35
CA ALA A 26 19.72 3.53 -19.24
C ALA A 26 18.37 2.86 -19.57
N SER A 27 17.79 3.19 -20.73
CA SER A 27 16.54 2.58 -21.20
C SER A 27 16.65 1.08 -21.41
N GLN A 28 17.80 0.58 -21.89
CA GLN A 28 18.03 -0.86 -22.04
C GLN A 28 18.02 -1.57 -20.69
N ILE A 29 18.75 -1.04 -19.70
CA ILE A 29 18.80 -1.58 -18.34
C ILE A 29 17.40 -1.61 -17.71
N LEU A 30 16.67 -0.48 -17.76
CA LEU A 30 15.33 -0.41 -17.18
C LEU A 30 14.32 -1.31 -17.89
N ASN A 31 14.47 -1.55 -19.19
CA ASN A 31 13.62 -2.50 -19.92
C ASN A 31 13.80 -3.93 -19.38
N TRP A 32 15.05 -4.35 -19.11
CA TRP A 32 15.30 -5.66 -18.48
C TRP A 32 14.67 -5.74 -17.09
N LEU A 33 14.85 -4.71 -16.26
CA LEU A 33 14.33 -4.70 -14.90
C LEU A 33 12.79 -4.67 -14.85
N TYR A 34 12.13 -3.81 -15.63
CA TYR A 34 10.71 -3.51 -15.44
C TYR A 34 9.76 -4.08 -16.50
N LYS A 35 10.29 -4.51 -17.66
CA LYS A 35 9.49 -5.17 -18.70
C LYS A 35 9.71 -6.68 -18.70
N LYS A 36 10.96 -7.10 -18.55
CA LYS A 36 11.35 -8.51 -18.53
C LYS A 36 11.47 -9.09 -17.13
N PHE A 37 11.51 -8.25 -16.10
CA PHE A 37 11.70 -8.64 -14.70
C PHE A 37 12.96 -9.49 -14.48
N GLU A 38 13.99 -9.20 -15.26
CA GLU A 38 15.29 -9.86 -15.17
C GLU A 38 16.22 -9.01 -14.33
N THR A 39 16.86 -9.62 -13.34
CA THR A 39 17.72 -8.95 -12.36
C THR A 39 19.15 -9.46 -12.42
N ASP A 40 19.40 -10.53 -13.17
CA ASP A 40 20.74 -11.00 -13.48
C ASP A 40 21.33 -10.17 -14.63
N PHE A 41 22.38 -9.39 -14.31
CA PHE A 41 23.07 -8.57 -15.29
C PHE A 41 23.66 -9.40 -16.43
N ASP A 42 24.03 -10.67 -16.23
CA ASP A 42 24.56 -11.51 -17.31
C ASP A 42 23.55 -11.76 -18.42
N ARG A 43 22.26 -11.78 -18.07
CA ARG A 43 21.18 -12.05 -19.02
C ARG A 43 20.79 -10.84 -19.85
N MET A 44 21.36 -9.66 -19.59
CA MET A 44 21.10 -8.44 -20.35
C MET A 44 21.85 -8.45 -21.69
N THR A 45 21.43 -9.31 -22.62
CA THR A 45 22.19 -9.67 -23.85
C THR A 45 22.40 -8.52 -24.85
N ASN A 46 21.66 -7.43 -24.74
CA ASN A 46 21.85 -6.22 -25.56
C ASN A 46 22.86 -5.22 -24.94
N LEU A 47 23.50 -5.59 -23.83
CA LEU A 47 24.64 -4.90 -23.23
C LEU A 47 25.94 -5.67 -23.51
N SER A 48 27.04 -4.94 -23.72
CA SER A 48 28.37 -5.56 -23.89
C SER A 48 28.76 -6.36 -22.64
N LYS A 49 29.72 -7.28 -22.77
CA LYS A 49 30.26 -8.02 -21.61
C LYS A 49 30.86 -7.05 -20.59
N GLU A 50 31.55 -6.02 -21.06
CA GLU A 50 32.13 -4.96 -20.23
C GLU A 50 31.06 -4.19 -19.44
N HIS A 51 29.96 -3.77 -20.09
CA HIS A 51 28.88 -3.07 -19.40
C HIS A 51 28.22 -3.95 -18.33
N ARG A 52 27.95 -5.22 -18.63
CA ARG A 52 27.38 -6.17 -17.65
C ARG A 52 28.31 -6.36 -16.45
N GLN A 53 29.60 -6.48 -16.68
CA GLN A 53 30.59 -6.59 -15.61
C GLN A 53 30.62 -5.32 -14.75
N LYS A 54 30.61 -4.14 -15.37
CA LYS A 54 30.59 -2.87 -14.64
C LYS A 54 29.33 -2.69 -13.79
N LEU A 55 28.17 -3.12 -14.30
CA LEU A 55 26.92 -3.11 -13.55
C LEU A 55 27.03 -3.96 -12.27
N LYS A 56 27.63 -5.15 -12.36
CA LYS A 56 27.85 -6.04 -11.20
C LYS A 56 28.77 -5.43 -10.15
N GLU A 57 29.78 -4.67 -10.58
CA GLU A 57 30.76 -4.06 -9.67
C GLU A 57 30.19 -2.87 -8.91
N LEU A 58 29.31 -2.09 -9.54
CA LEU A 58 28.86 -0.79 -9.01
C LEU A 58 27.47 -0.84 -8.40
N TYR A 59 26.61 -1.70 -8.91
CA TYR A 59 25.18 -1.67 -8.62
C TYR A 59 24.64 -3.01 -8.14
N THR A 60 23.52 -2.92 -7.45
CA THR A 60 22.67 -4.04 -7.07
C THR A 60 21.27 -3.81 -7.63
N VAL A 61 20.45 -4.86 -7.68
CA VAL A 61 19.03 -4.71 -7.97
C VAL A 61 18.25 -4.73 -6.66
N HIS A 62 18.30 -5.85 -5.94
CA HIS A 62 17.54 -6.05 -4.72
C HIS A 62 18.22 -5.42 -3.50
N THR A 63 17.42 -4.72 -2.67
CA THR A 63 17.81 -4.23 -1.34
C THR A 63 17.09 -4.96 -0.22
N LEU A 64 15.98 -5.61 -0.54
CA LEU A 64 15.23 -6.49 0.34
C LEU A 64 15.64 -7.94 0.13
N THR A 65 15.75 -8.69 1.22
CA THR A 65 15.91 -10.14 1.18
C THR A 65 14.56 -10.80 1.47
N MET A 66 14.00 -11.56 0.52
CA MET A 66 12.82 -12.39 0.82
C MET A 66 13.20 -13.49 1.81
N VAL A 67 12.63 -13.43 3.02
CA VAL A 67 12.93 -14.37 4.11
C VAL A 67 11.81 -15.37 4.36
N GLY A 68 10.66 -15.20 3.71
CA GLY A 68 9.56 -16.15 3.80
C GLY A 68 8.38 -15.77 2.91
N LYS A 69 7.54 -16.77 2.64
CA LYS A 69 6.23 -16.57 2.00
C LYS A 69 5.20 -17.51 2.60
N VAL A 70 3.98 -17.00 2.77
CA VAL A 70 2.84 -17.72 3.36
C VAL A 70 1.68 -17.67 2.37
N PRO A 71 1.44 -18.74 1.60
CA PRO A 71 0.34 -18.80 0.65
C PRO A 71 -1.00 -19.07 1.34
N ALA A 72 -2.07 -18.52 0.78
CA ALA A 72 -3.47 -18.78 1.08
C ALA A 72 -4.25 -18.98 -0.22
N SER A 73 -5.53 -19.36 -0.11
CA SER A 73 -6.41 -19.56 -1.27
C SER A 73 -6.60 -18.29 -2.11
N ASP A 74 -6.70 -17.13 -1.47
CA ASP A 74 -7.04 -15.84 -2.09
C ASP A 74 -5.88 -14.84 -2.13
N SER A 75 -4.74 -15.19 -1.54
CA SER A 75 -3.62 -14.26 -1.32
C SER A 75 -2.31 -14.98 -1.02
N THR A 76 -1.21 -14.25 -1.04
CA THR A 76 0.10 -14.72 -0.59
C THR A 76 0.80 -13.59 0.13
N LYS A 77 1.20 -13.82 1.39
CA LYS A 77 1.97 -12.88 2.19
C LYS A 77 3.47 -13.15 1.99
N TYR A 78 4.23 -12.11 1.69
CA TYR A 78 5.68 -12.16 1.54
C TYR A 78 6.34 -11.40 2.69
N LEU A 79 7.43 -11.96 3.20
CA LEU A 79 8.23 -11.40 4.27
C LEU A 79 9.57 -10.93 3.70
N PHE A 80 9.86 -9.66 3.85
CA PHE A 80 11.10 -9.05 3.35
C PHE A 80 11.91 -8.49 4.50
N LYS A 81 13.17 -8.91 4.61
CA LYS A 81 14.14 -8.35 5.52
C LYS A 81 14.85 -7.18 4.86
N THR A 82 14.81 -6.02 5.52
CA THR A 82 15.53 -4.82 5.11
C THR A 82 17.03 -4.92 5.47
N HIS A 83 17.85 -4.07 4.89
CA HIS A 83 19.31 -4.04 5.13
C HIS A 83 19.68 -3.84 6.61
N ASP A 84 18.85 -3.11 7.36
CA ASP A 84 18.98 -2.84 8.79
C ASP A 84 18.25 -3.88 9.67
N GLY A 85 17.82 -5.00 9.09
CA GLY A 85 17.36 -6.17 9.82
C GLY A 85 15.89 -6.18 10.25
N HIS A 86 15.12 -5.14 9.91
CA HIS A 86 13.68 -5.14 10.12
C HIS A 86 12.96 -6.03 9.12
N ILE A 87 11.77 -6.52 9.48
CA ILE A 87 10.89 -7.22 8.54
C ILE A 87 9.72 -6.32 8.16
N ILE A 88 9.44 -6.27 6.86
CA ILE A 88 8.22 -5.72 6.30
C ILE A 88 7.44 -6.82 5.59
N GLU A 89 6.13 -6.59 5.46
CA GLU A 89 5.22 -7.52 4.82
C GLU A 89 4.63 -6.91 3.54
N THR A 90 4.46 -7.75 2.52
CA THR A 90 3.81 -7.42 1.26
C THR A 90 2.77 -8.49 0.97
N VAL A 91 1.60 -8.12 0.47
CA VAL A 91 0.52 -9.10 0.23
C VAL A 91 0.09 -9.05 -1.23
N LEU A 92 0.25 -10.18 -1.93
CA LEU A 92 -0.35 -10.39 -3.24
C LEU A 92 -1.79 -10.87 -3.05
N ILE A 93 -2.75 -10.15 -3.62
CA ILE A 93 -4.18 -10.45 -3.53
C ILE A 93 -4.66 -10.92 -4.91
N ARG A 94 -5.29 -12.10 -4.95
CA ARG A 94 -5.88 -12.67 -6.16
C ARG A 94 -7.32 -12.20 -6.28
N GLU A 95 -7.57 -11.26 -7.18
CA GLU A 95 -8.92 -10.83 -7.55
C GLU A 95 -9.46 -11.70 -8.69
N ARG A 96 -10.75 -11.56 -9.03
CA ARG A 96 -11.41 -12.41 -10.02
C ARG A 96 -10.77 -12.33 -11.41
N ASP A 97 -10.28 -11.15 -11.80
CA ASP A 97 -9.79 -10.83 -13.14
C ASP A 97 -8.39 -10.20 -13.14
N HIS A 98 -7.79 -9.98 -11.97
CA HIS A 98 -6.48 -9.33 -11.85
C HIS A 98 -5.77 -9.65 -10.53
N LEU A 99 -4.50 -9.28 -10.46
CA LEU A 99 -3.70 -9.34 -9.24
C LEU A 99 -3.46 -7.93 -8.70
N THR A 100 -3.62 -7.78 -7.38
CA THR A 100 -3.34 -6.55 -6.63
C THR A 100 -2.22 -6.79 -5.65
N LEU A 101 -1.17 -5.97 -5.70
CA LEU A 101 -0.09 -5.99 -4.73
C LEU A 101 -0.29 -4.91 -3.67
N CYS A 102 -0.40 -5.33 -2.42
CA CYS A 102 -0.41 -4.47 -1.25
C CYS A 102 1.02 -4.26 -0.75
N VAL A 103 1.55 -3.05 -0.90
CA VAL A 103 2.94 -2.72 -0.55
C VAL A 103 3.02 -1.89 0.73
N SER A 104 4.09 -2.09 1.47
CA SER A 104 4.47 -1.30 2.63
C SER A 104 5.25 -0.05 2.20
N SER A 105 5.08 1.04 2.96
CA SER A 105 5.76 2.33 2.75
C SER A 105 6.69 2.72 3.90
N GLN A 106 6.54 2.09 5.07
CA GLN A 106 7.37 2.33 6.25
C GLN A 106 7.63 1.02 7.00
N VAL A 107 8.66 1.02 7.84
CA VAL A 107 8.86 -0.03 8.85
C VAL A 107 8.07 0.37 10.09
N GLY A 108 6.89 -0.25 10.25
CA GLY A 108 5.91 0.13 11.28
C GLY A 108 5.11 1.39 10.88
N CYS A 109 4.44 2.05 11.83
CA CYS A 109 3.62 3.23 11.54
C CYS A 109 3.47 4.15 12.77
N ALA A 110 3.58 5.47 12.57
CA ALA A 110 3.48 6.48 13.64
C ALA A 110 2.06 6.98 13.92
N VAL A 111 1.07 6.63 13.07
CA VAL A 111 -0.29 7.18 13.17
C VAL A 111 -1.00 6.76 14.47
N GLY A 112 -0.66 5.57 15.00
CA GLY A 112 -1.21 5.10 16.28
C GLY A 112 -2.65 4.61 16.20
N CYS A 113 -3.14 4.19 15.02
CA CYS A 113 -4.49 3.63 14.90
C CYS A 113 -4.68 2.44 15.86
N THR A 114 -5.60 2.54 16.80
CA THR A 114 -5.73 1.56 17.90
C THR A 114 -6.18 0.18 17.41
N PHE A 115 -6.86 0.12 16.27
CA PHE A 115 -7.35 -1.10 15.64
C PHE A 115 -6.36 -1.72 14.64
N CYS A 116 -5.12 -1.22 14.55
CA CYS A 116 -4.12 -1.66 13.58
C CYS A 116 -2.90 -2.28 14.27
N ALA A 117 -2.57 -3.53 13.95
CA ALA A 117 -1.41 -4.23 14.50
C ALA A 117 -0.08 -3.55 14.14
N THR A 118 0.04 -2.96 12.94
CA THR A 118 1.22 -2.21 12.50
C THR A 118 1.55 -1.05 13.45
N ALA A 119 0.53 -0.41 14.02
CA ALA A 119 0.70 0.74 14.89
C ALA A 119 1.29 0.36 16.27
N LEU A 120 1.13 -0.90 16.70
CA LEU A 120 1.62 -1.38 18.01
C LEU A 120 3.15 -1.35 18.11
N ASP A 121 3.86 -1.55 17.00
CA ASP A 121 5.32 -1.60 17.00
C ASP A 121 5.97 -0.19 16.87
N GLY A 122 5.14 0.84 16.67
CA GLY A 122 5.55 2.21 16.39
C GLY A 122 6.24 2.36 15.03
N LEU A 123 6.71 3.57 14.70
CA LEU A 123 7.52 3.81 13.50
C LEU A 123 9.00 3.58 13.82
N LYS A 124 9.70 2.85 12.95
CA LYS A 124 11.17 2.75 12.98
C LYS A 124 11.81 3.70 11.98
N ARG A 125 11.39 3.63 10.71
CA ARG A 125 11.82 4.55 9.65
C ARG A 125 10.91 4.44 8.42
N ASN A 126 11.10 5.41 7.52
CA ASN A 126 10.59 5.33 6.16
C ASN A 126 11.33 4.26 5.35
N LEU A 127 10.63 3.58 4.45
CA LEU A 127 11.26 2.77 3.40
C LEU A 127 11.82 3.69 2.31
N THR A 128 12.96 3.31 1.75
CA THR A 128 13.51 4.02 0.60
C THR A 128 12.74 3.68 -0.67
N THR A 129 12.96 4.45 -1.75
CA THR A 129 12.30 4.22 -3.03
C THR A 129 12.54 2.81 -3.54
N GLU A 130 13.80 2.36 -3.51
CA GLU A 130 14.21 1.04 -3.93
C GLU A 130 13.59 -0.06 -3.07
N GLU A 131 13.48 0.09 -1.74
CA GLU A 131 12.78 -0.89 -0.89
C GLU A 131 11.27 -0.99 -1.22
N ILE A 132 10.63 0.11 -1.64
CA ILE A 132 9.23 0.08 -2.07
C ILE A 132 9.08 -0.63 -3.42
N VAL A 133 9.94 -0.29 -4.40
CA VAL A 133 9.89 -0.89 -5.75
C VAL A 133 10.31 -2.37 -5.72
N ASP A 134 11.23 -2.74 -4.85
CA ASP A 134 11.76 -4.10 -4.74
C ASP A 134 10.70 -5.10 -4.26
N GLN A 135 9.74 -4.67 -3.43
CA GLN A 135 8.55 -5.46 -3.09
C GLN A 135 7.77 -5.87 -4.35
N PHE A 136 7.60 -4.96 -5.31
CA PHE A 136 6.92 -5.27 -6.57
C PHE A 136 7.76 -6.22 -7.42
N LEU A 137 9.04 -5.90 -7.61
CA LEU A 137 9.90 -6.64 -8.51
C LEU A 137 10.09 -8.09 -8.07
N GLN A 138 10.33 -8.34 -6.78
CA GLN A 138 10.50 -9.69 -6.26
C GLN A 138 9.20 -10.51 -6.35
N VAL A 139 8.05 -9.92 -5.99
CA VAL A 139 6.77 -10.66 -6.06
C VAL A 139 6.38 -10.95 -7.50
N GLN A 140 6.60 -10.01 -8.42
CA GLN A 140 6.33 -10.24 -9.84
C GLN A 140 7.25 -11.30 -10.47
N ARG A 141 8.45 -11.53 -9.92
CA ARG A 141 9.34 -12.62 -10.37
C ARG A 141 8.98 -13.97 -9.77
N ASP A 142 8.36 -14.00 -8.58
CA ASP A 142 7.89 -15.24 -7.94
C ASP A 142 6.66 -15.84 -8.63
N ILE A 143 5.97 -15.05 -9.47
CA ILE A 143 4.74 -15.47 -10.15
C ILE A 143 4.78 -15.23 -11.67
N PRO A 144 4.17 -16.10 -12.49
CA PRO A 144 4.10 -15.89 -13.94
C PRO A 144 3.06 -14.82 -14.35
N GLU A 145 2.00 -14.62 -13.57
CA GLU A 145 0.93 -13.68 -13.92
C GLU A 145 1.36 -12.22 -13.69
N ARG A 146 0.93 -11.32 -14.58
CA ARG A 146 1.23 -9.89 -14.46
C ARG A 146 0.43 -9.26 -13.32
N ILE A 147 1.11 -8.63 -12.37
CA ILE A 147 0.51 -7.74 -11.38
C ILE A 147 0.01 -6.49 -12.10
N ARG A 148 -1.28 -6.20 -11.95
CA ARG A 148 -1.94 -5.07 -12.64
C ARG A 148 -2.24 -3.91 -11.72
N ASN A 149 -2.35 -4.15 -10.42
CA ASN A 149 -2.78 -3.16 -9.45
C ASN A 149 -1.80 -3.08 -8.28
N VAL A 150 -1.56 -1.88 -7.76
CA VAL A 150 -0.74 -1.65 -6.56
C VAL A 150 -1.54 -0.77 -5.60
N VAL A 151 -1.58 -1.17 -4.33
CA VAL A 151 -2.20 -0.39 -3.26
C VAL A 151 -1.20 -0.16 -2.15
N PHE A 152 -1.05 1.10 -1.73
CA PHE A 152 -0.24 1.47 -0.58
C PHE A 152 -1.11 1.37 0.68
N MET A 153 -1.38 0.14 1.09
CA MET A 153 -2.21 -0.23 2.24
C MET A 153 -1.51 -1.28 3.13
N GLY A 154 -0.20 -1.47 2.94
CA GLY A 154 0.62 -2.34 3.78
C GLY A 154 1.00 -1.65 5.09
N MET A 155 2.26 -1.80 5.49
CA MET A 155 2.78 -1.16 6.70
C MET A 155 3.15 0.30 6.41
N GLY A 156 2.69 1.20 7.28
CA GLY A 156 3.04 2.63 7.24
C GLY A 156 1.92 3.56 6.76
N GLU A 157 2.15 4.86 6.92
CA GLU A 157 1.37 5.96 6.35
C GLU A 157 2.09 6.48 5.10
N PRO A 158 1.62 6.16 3.88
CA PRO A 158 2.31 6.50 2.64
C PRO A 158 2.58 8.00 2.47
N LEU A 159 1.63 8.86 2.88
CA LEU A 159 1.83 10.31 2.75
C LEU A 159 2.83 10.89 3.77
N ALA A 160 3.15 10.17 4.85
CA ALA A 160 4.25 10.51 5.75
C ALA A 160 5.63 10.16 5.15
N ASN A 161 5.66 9.31 4.13
CA ASN A 161 6.87 8.98 3.36
C ASN A 161 6.80 9.53 1.92
N TYR A 162 6.40 10.80 1.81
CA TYR A 162 5.98 11.40 0.53
C TYR A 162 7.03 11.26 -0.57
N GLU A 163 8.29 11.63 -0.34
CA GLU A 163 9.31 11.63 -1.40
C GLU A 163 9.57 10.24 -1.96
N ASN A 164 9.80 9.25 -1.09
CA ASN A 164 10.10 7.89 -1.53
C ASN A 164 8.89 7.25 -2.20
N VAL A 165 7.68 7.45 -1.65
CA VAL A 165 6.45 6.94 -2.26
C VAL A 165 6.20 7.59 -3.62
N ARG A 166 6.35 8.91 -3.73
CA ARG A 166 6.14 9.64 -4.99
C ARG A 166 7.14 9.21 -6.07
N LYS A 167 8.40 8.97 -5.71
CA LYS A 167 9.42 8.44 -6.63
C LYS A 167 9.15 6.98 -7.00
N ALA A 168 8.74 6.14 -6.06
CA ALA A 168 8.35 4.75 -6.35
C ALA A 168 7.14 4.70 -7.29
N VAL A 169 6.14 5.54 -7.06
CA VAL A 169 4.98 5.69 -7.96
C VAL A 169 5.43 6.07 -9.36
N SER A 170 6.36 7.02 -9.53
CA SER A 170 6.80 7.44 -10.86
C SER A 170 7.40 6.27 -11.64
N ILE A 171 8.20 5.43 -11.00
CA ILE A 171 8.73 4.17 -11.55
C ILE A 171 7.60 3.19 -11.89
N LEU A 172 6.63 3.02 -10.99
CA LEU A 172 5.53 2.06 -11.17
C LEU A 172 4.61 2.43 -12.34
N VAL A 173 4.35 3.71 -12.59
CA VAL A 173 3.37 4.14 -13.61
C VAL A 173 3.98 4.64 -14.92
N SER A 174 5.29 4.86 -14.96
CA SER A 174 5.93 5.41 -16.14
C SER A 174 6.08 4.37 -17.26
N PRO A 175 5.93 4.76 -18.55
CA PRO A 175 6.13 3.86 -19.68
C PRO A 175 7.53 3.22 -19.74
N TRP A 176 8.56 3.95 -19.30
CA TRP A 176 9.93 3.43 -19.16
C TRP A 176 10.11 2.49 -17.97
N GLY A 177 9.21 2.54 -16.98
CA GLY A 177 9.21 1.73 -15.77
C GLY A 177 8.27 0.55 -15.89
N VAL A 178 7.53 0.25 -14.81
CA VAL A 178 6.60 -0.89 -14.77
C VAL A 178 5.37 -0.66 -15.66
N ASP A 179 5.03 0.60 -15.93
CA ASP A 179 3.93 1.01 -16.83
C ASP A 179 2.54 0.51 -16.37
N LEU A 180 2.27 0.67 -15.06
CA LEU A 180 0.94 0.52 -14.52
C LEU A 180 0.09 1.75 -14.87
N SER A 181 -1.18 1.52 -15.19
CA SER A 181 -2.14 2.61 -15.26
C SER A 181 -2.23 3.33 -13.91
N LYS A 182 -2.19 4.67 -13.91
CA LYS A 182 -2.41 5.50 -12.73
C LYS A 182 -3.75 5.18 -12.03
N ARG A 183 -4.75 4.72 -12.78
CA ARG A 183 -6.06 4.25 -12.25
C ARG A 183 -6.00 2.90 -11.53
N ARG A 184 -4.87 2.20 -11.57
CA ARG A 184 -4.63 0.92 -10.88
C ARG A 184 -3.63 1.05 -9.73
N VAL A 185 -3.14 2.26 -9.45
CA VAL A 185 -2.31 2.58 -8.29
C VAL A 185 -3.13 3.41 -7.31
N SER A 186 -3.19 2.96 -6.05
CA SER A 186 -3.98 3.64 -5.00
C SER A 186 -3.11 4.00 -3.80
N ILE A 187 -3.18 5.27 -3.38
CA ILE A 187 -2.63 5.76 -2.13
C ILE A 187 -3.74 5.73 -1.08
N SER A 188 -3.52 5.01 0.03
CA SER A 188 -4.35 5.15 1.22
C SER A 188 -3.66 6.08 2.22
N THR A 189 -4.44 6.86 2.95
CA THR A 189 -3.93 7.74 4.02
C THR A 189 -4.88 7.79 5.21
N SER A 190 -4.32 7.96 6.41
CA SER A 190 -5.03 8.26 7.64
C SER A 190 -5.56 9.69 7.72
N GLY A 191 -5.34 10.51 6.67
CA GLY A 191 -5.83 11.88 6.61
C GLY A 191 -4.81 12.92 7.09
N LEU A 192 -3.55 12.83 6.66
CA LEU A 192 -2.56 13.88 6.88
C LEU A 192 -2.88 15.09 5.99
N ILE A 193 -3.55 16.10 6.55
CA ILE A 193 -4.16 17.21 5.78
C ILE A 193 -3.11 17.99 4.99
N ALA A 194 -1.97 18.32 5.60
CA ALA A 194 -0.88 19.01 4.92
C ALA A 194 -0.38 18.22 3.70
N GLN A 195 -0.27 16.89 3.82
CA GLN A 195 0.19 16.04 2.73
C GLN A 195 -0.88 15.77 1.68
N LEU A 196 -2.16 15.76 2.06
CA LEU A 196 -3.28 15.76 1.11
C LEU A 196 -3.29 17.02 0.25
N ARG A 197 -3.07 18.19 0.86
CA ARG A 197 -2.92 19.46 0.13
C ARG A 197 -1.72 19.43 -0.82
N ARG A 198 -0.59 18.88 -0.36
CA ARG A 198 0.60 18.64 -1.20
C ARG A 198 0.30 17.71 -2.38
N MET A 199 -0.36 16.57 -2.11
CA MET A 199 -0.77 15.59 -3.12
C MET A 199 -1.69 16.21 -4.18
N ALA A 200 -2.60 17.11 -3.78
CA ALA A 200 -3.50 17.80 -4.70
C ALA A 200 -2.76 18.71 -5.71
N GLN A 201 -1.62 19.27 -5.30
CA GLN A 201 -0.79 20.14 -6.14
C GLN A 201 0.21 19.37 -7.01
N ASP A 202 0.55 18.13 -6.63
CA ASP A 202 1.49 17.29 -7.36
C ASP A 202 0.84 16.69 -8.63
N PRO A 203 1.36 17.00 -9.84
CA PRO A 203 0.77 16.56 -11.10
C PRO A 203 0.68 15.05 -11.26
N LEU A 204 1.62 14.29 -10.69
CA LEU A 204 1.64 12.84 -10.74
C LEU A 204 0.69 12.26 -9.69
N MET A 205 0.83 12.69 -8.44
CA MET A 205 0.13 12.06 -7.33
C MET A 205 -1.38 12.33 -7.37
N ARG A 206 -1.82 13.52 -7.81
CA ARG A 206 -3.25 13.85 -7.95
C ARG A 206 -3.99 12.98 -8.98
N GLU A 207 -3.28 12.30 -9.87
CA GLU A 207 -3.86 11.40 -10.88
C GLU A 207 -4.00 9.96 -10.40
N LEU A 208 -3.42 9.60 -9.24
CA LEU A 208 -3.57 8.26 -8.63
C LEU A 208 -4.90 8.14 -7.91
N ASN A 209 -5.37 6.92 -7.63
CA ASN A 209 -6.55 6.71 -6.78
C ASN A 209 -6.22 7.06 -5.32
N LEU A 210 -7.18 7.69 -4.64
CA LEU A 210 -7.07 8.12 -3.26
C LEU A 210 -8.12 7.38 -2.44
N ALA A 211 -7.62 6.66 -1.44
CA ALA A 211 -8.38 6.09 -0.35
C ALA A 211 -8.04 6.88 0.93
N VAL A 212 -9.06 7.16 1.74
CA VAL A 212 -8.87 7.89 3.01
C VAL A 212 -9.56 7.11 4.12
N SER A 213 -8.76 6.72 5.11
CA SER A 213 -9.22 6.07 6.33
C SER A 213 -9.93 7.08 7.23
N ILE A 214 -11.27 7.01 7.26
CA ILE A 214 -12.11 7.88 8.10
C ILE A 214 -12.41 7.20 9.44
N ASN A 215 -12.90 5.95 9.40
CA ASN A 215 -13.09 5.02 10.52
C ASN A 215 -13.89 5.52 11.75
N ALA A 216 -14.50 6.70 11.69
CA ALA A 216 -15.38 7.24 12.72
C ALA A 216 -16.19 8.41 12.15
N THR A 217 -17.33 8.72 12.78
CA THR A 217 -18.26 9.76 12.28
C THR A 217 -18.39 10.96 13.20
N THR A 218 -17.67 10.95 14.32
CA THR A 218 -17.53 12.08 15.23
C THR A 218 -16.05 12.31 15.55
N GLN A 219 -15.69 13.54 15.92
CA GLN A 219 -14.31 13.90 16.29
C GLN A 219 -13.81 13.04 17.46
N SER A 220 -14.59 12.93 18.54
CA SER A 220 -14.20 12.19 19.76
C SER A 220 -13.98 10.70 19.49
N GLN A 221 -14.87 10.05 18.74
CA GLN A 221 -14.72 8.64 18.36
C GLN A 221 -13.48 8.45 17.48
N ARG A 222 -13.22 9.38 16.56
CA ARG A 222 -12.06 9.30 15.68
C ARG A 222 -10.75 9.56 16.41
N GLU A 223 -10.69 10.43 17.41
CA GLU A 223 -9.48 10.63 18.22
C GLU A 223 -9.10 9.40 19.02
N ILE A 224 -10.09 8.63 19.50
CA ILE A 224 -9.85 7.35 20.18
C ILE A 224 -9.27 6.34 19.20
N LEU A 225 -9.89 6.18 18.02
CA LEU A 225 -9.48 5.16 17.04
C LEU A 225 -8.22 5.54 16.25
N MET A 226 -8.02 6.83 15.98
CA MET A 226 -7.00 7.40 15.12
C MET A 226 -6.47 8.71 15.75
N PRO A 227 -5.47 8.63 16.66
CA PRO A 227 -4.96 9.79 17.42
C PRO A 227 -4.49 10.98 16.57
N ILE A 228 -4.11 10.75 15.31
CA ILE A 228 -3.77 11.80 14.32
C ILE A 228 -4.88 12.86 14.16
N THR A 229 -6.11 12.52 14.54
CA THR A 229 -7.28 13.40 14.49
C THR A 229 -7.16 14.62 15.40
N LYS A 230 -6.34 14.55 16.46
CA LYS A 230 -6.07 15.67 17.37
C LYS A 230 -5.46 16.87 16.64
N THR A 231 -4.62 16.61 15.63
CA THR A 231 -3.97 17.64 14.81
C THR A 231 -4.54 17.74 13.40
N ASN A 232 -5.38 16.79 12.99
CA ASN A 232 -6.01 16.72 11.67
C ASN A 232 -7.50 16.42 11.87
N THR A 233 -8.27 17.44 12.25
CA THR A 233 -9.65 17.27 12.68
C THR A 233 -10.52 16.66 11.59
N LEU A 234 -11.58 15.95 11.98
CA LEU A 234 -12.50 15.33 11.04
C LEU A 234 -13.15 16.36 10.11
N GLU A 235 -13.48 17.53 10.64
CA GLU A 235 -14.03 18.64 9.86
C GLU A 235 -13.04 19.14 8.80
N GLU A 236 -11.81 19.48 9.19
CA GLU A 236 -10.80 19.99 8.27
C GLU A 236 -10.42 18.93 7.22
N LEU A 237 -10.40 17.65 7.62
CA LEU A 237 -10.22 16.53 6.69
C LEU A 237 -11.32 16.52 5.64
N PHE A 238 -12.60 16.51 6.03
CA PHE A 238 -13.70 16.51 5.06
C PHE A 238 -13.71 17.75 4.17
N ASN A 239 -13.37 18.93 4.70
CA ASN A 239 -13.25 20.15 3.90
C ASN A 239 -12.15 20.01 2.84
N THR A 240 -10.97 19.52 3.25
CA THR A 240 -9.84 19.23 2.34
C THR A 240 -10.22 18.21 1.26
N LEU A 241 -10.94 17.14 1.62
CA LEU A 241 -11.37 16.13 0.64
C LEU A 241 -12.45 16.65 -0.32
N LYS A 242 -13.34 17.52 0.13
CA LYS A 242 -14.36 18.16 -0.73
C LYS A 242 -13.72 19.09 -1.76
N GLU A 243 -12.58 19.69 -1.44
CA GLU A 243 -11.82 20.58 -2.32
C GLU A 243 -10.80 19.85 -3.20
N PHE A 244 -10.52 18.57 -2.93
CA PHE A 244 -9.54 17.80 -3.69
C PHE A 244 -9.86 17.82 -5.21
N PRO A 245 -8.87 18.11 -6.08
CA PRO A 245 -9.09 18.44 -7.49
C PRO A 245 -9.23 17.20 -8.38
N TYR A 246 -10.12 16.28 -7.99
CA TYR A 246 -10.45 15.13 -8.84
C TYR A 246 -11.36 15.52 -10.00
N PRO A 247 -11.12 14.93 -11.19
CA PRO A 247 -12.03 15.08 -12.31
C PRO A 247 -13.40 14.44 -11.97
N PRO A 248 -14.49 14.87 -12.62
CA PRO A 248 -15.85 14.44 -12.27
C PRO A 248 -16.11 12.93 -12.35
N ASP A 249 -15.32 12.20 -13.15
CA ASP A 249 -15.40 10.75 -13.32
C ASP A 249 -14.63 9.96 -12.23
N ARG A 250 -13.94 10.67 -11.32
CA ARG A 250 -13.16 10.07 -10.24
C ARG A 250 -13.74 10.40 -8.89
N ARG A 251 -13.65 9.42 -7.98
CA ARG A 251 -14.22 9.47 -6.63
C ARG A 251 -13.19 9.05 -5.62
N ILE A 252 -13.11 9.81 -4.52
CA ILE A 252 -12.33 9.45 -3.33
C ILE A 252 -13.01 8.26 -2.67
N MET A 253 -12.24 7.22 -2.35
CA MET A 253 -12.71 6.09 -1.56
C MET A 253 -12.58 6.45 -0.07
N LEU A 254 -13.69 6.48 0.65
CA LEU A 254 -13.67 6.59 2.11
C LEU A 254 -13.64 5.18 2.69
N GLU A 255 -12.52 4.82 3.30
CA GLU A 255 -12.38 3.55 4.01
C GLU A 255 -12.95 3.69 5.41
N TYR A 256 -13.81 2.73 5.77
CA TYR A 256 -14.49 2.70 7.06
C TYR A 256 -14.45 1.28 7.62
N VAL A 257 -13.52 1.05 8.54
CA VAL A 257 -13.41 -0.19 9.31
C VAL A 257 -14.55 -0.22 10.33
N LEU A 258 -15.49 -1.15 10.16
CA LEU A 258 -16.62 -1.35 11.06
C LEU A 258 -16.18 -2.25 12.22
N ILE A 259 -16.27 -1.71 13.42
CA ILE A 259 -15.87 -2.33 14.69
C ILE A 259 -17.11 -2.46 15.57
N GLU A 260 -17.36 -3.68 16.04
CA GLU A 260 -18.53 -4.03 16.82
C GLU A 260 -18.69 -3.14 18.06
N GLY A 261 -19.83 -2.46 18.17
CA GLY A 261 -20.20 -1.66 19.33
C GLY A 261 -19.41 -0.36 19.47
N VAL A 262 -18.53 -0.04 18.52
CA VAL A 262 -17.68 1.16 18.58
C VAL A 262 -18.11 2.20 17.56
N ASN A 263 -18.28 1.80 16.29
CA ASN A 263 -18.53 2.73 15.18
C ASN A 263 -19.45 2.16 14.10
N ASP A 264 -20.23 1.13 14.42
CA ASP A 264 -21.00 0.32 13.48
C ASP A 264 -22.52 0.45 13.69
N THR A 265 -22.98 1.54 14.31
CA THR A 265 -24.40 1.78 14.55
C THR A 265 -25.12 2.37 13.33
N LYS A 266 -26.46 2.30 13.31
CA LYS A 266 -27.26 2.97 12.28
C LYS A 266 -27.04 4.49 12.32
N GLU A 267 -26.90 5.05 13.51
CA GLU A 267 -26.68 6.47 13.76
C GLU A 267 -25.30 6.92 13.25
N ASP A 268 -24.27 6.07 13.36
CA ASP A 268 -22.98 6.30 12.69
C ASP A 268 -23.18 6.41 11.18
N ALA A 269 -23.91 5.48 10.54
CA ALA A 269 -24.16 5.55 9.10
C ALA A 269 -24.87 6.83 8.67
N ILE A 270 -25.85 7.29 9.46
CA ILE A 270 -26.55 8.57 9.23
C ILE A 270 -25.57 9.75 9.34
N ARG A 271 -24.73 9.78 10.37
CA ARG A 271 -23.70 10.84 10.54
C ARG A 271 -22.70 10.84 9.38
N LEU A 272 -22.24 9.68 8.92
CA LEU A 272 -21.36 9.58 7.76
C LEU A 272 -22.03 10.15 6.50
N ALA A 273 -23.30 9.81 6.28
CA ALA A 273 -24.05 10.34 5.16
C ALA A 273 -24.19 11.87 5.22
N ASN A 274 -24.38 12.44 6.41
CA ASN A 274 -24.43 13.88 6.62
C ASN A 274 -23.08 14.58 6.37
N LEU A 275 -21.96 13.98 6.81
CA LEU A 275 -20.60 14.50 6.56
C LEU A 275 -20.29 14.57 5.05
N ILE A 276 -20.70 13.54 4.30
CA ILE A 276 -20.61 13.50 2.83
C ILE A 276 -21.55 14.54 2.21
N GLY A 277 -22.79 14.61 2.72
CA GLY A 277 -23.80 15.59 2.34
C GLY A 277 -24.03 15.67 0.83
N ARG A 278 -24.08 16.90 0.31
CA ARG A 278 -24.30 17.16 -1.14
C ARG A 278 -23.17 16.66 -2.05
N HIS A 279 -22.02 16.27 -1.49
CA HIS A 279 -20.84 15.86 -2.25
C HIS A 279 -20.82 14.36 -2.58
N LYS A 280 -21.95 13.64 -2.48
CA LYS A 280 -22.06 12.19 -2.74
C LYS A 280 -21.46 11.71 -4.08
N LYS A 281 -21.42 12.57 -5.11
CA LYS A 281 -20.78 12.24 -6.39
C LYS A 281 -19.25 12.19 -6.33
N LYS A 282 -18.61 12.85 -5.34
CA LYS A 282 -17.14 12.84 -5.13
C LYS A 282 -16.66 11.66 -4.31
N PHE A 283 -17.53 10.99 -3.56
CA PHE A 283 -17.16 9.98 -2.57
C PHE A 283 -17.82 8.65 -2.84
N LYS A 284 -17.10 7.55 -2.63
CA LYS A 284 -17.66 6.20 -2.47
C LYS A 284 -17.14 5.64 -1.15
N VAL A 285 -17.92 4.80 -0.49
CA VAL A 285 -17.58 4.25 0.83
C VAL A 285 -17.22 2.78 0.70
N ASN A 286 -16.10 2.40 1.28
CA ASN A 286 -15.68 1.01 1.41
C ASN A 286 -15.79 0.59 2.88
N LEU A 287 -16.85 -0.17 3.18
CA LEU A 287 -17.09 -0.75 4.50
C LEU A 287 -16.24 -2.00 4.65
N ILE A 288 -15.37 -2.02 5.65
CA ILE A 288 -14.45 -3.12 5.91
C ILE A 288 -14.85 -3.69 7.28
N PRO A 289 -15.56 -4.82 7.34
CA PRO A 289 -15.79 -5.49 8.62
C PRO A 289 -14.45 -5.83 9.25
N TYR A 290 -14.25 -5.44 10.51
CA TYR A 290 -12.96 -5.54 11.18
C TYR A 290 -12.34 -6.94 11.06
N ASN A 291 -11.03 -6.99 10.86
CA ASN A 291 -10.25 -8.22 10.86
C ASN A 291 -9.61 -8.34 12.25
N PRO A 292 -10.06 -9.29 13.09
CA PRO A 292 -9.56 -9.41 14.45
C PRO A 292 -8.05 -9.66 14.49
N ASP A 293 -7.40 -9.08 15.48
CA ASP A 293 -6.05 -9.43 15.91
C ASP A 293 -6.11 -9.89 17.36
N PRO A 294 -5.47 -11.01 17.76
CA PRO A 294 -5.54 -11.55 19.11
C PRO A 294 -5.14 -10.57 20.23
N ILE A 295 -4.36 -9.54 19.91
CA ILE A 295 -3.78 -8.60 20.87
C ILE A 295 -4.64 -7.34 21.01
N LEU A 296 -5.54 -7.09 20.05
CA LEU A 296 -6.36 -5.89 20.01
C LEU A 296 -7.74 -6.14 20.61
N PRO A 297 -8.33 -5.16 21.34
CA PRO A 297 -9.57 -5.36 22.08
C PRO A 297 -10.84 -5.28 21.21
N TYR A 298 -10.68 -5.23 19.89
CA TYR A 298 -11.77 -4.95 18.96
C TYR A 298 -12.36 -6.23 18.38
N ARG A 299 -13.63 -6.17 18.00
CA ARG A 299 -14.37 -7.31 17.45
C ARG A 299 -15.00 -6.97 16.11
N ARG A 300 -15.17 -8.02 15.30
CA ARG A 300 -15.83 -7.94 14.00
C ARG A 300 -17.35 -7.87 14.23
N PRO A 301 -18.06 -6.89 13.66
CA PRO A 301 -19.50 -6.82 13.77
C PRO A 301 -20.18 -7.97 13.01
N THR A 302 -21.41 -8.28 13.40
CA THR A 302 -22.26 -9.20 12.64
C THR A 302 -22.56 -8.63 11.25
N MET A 303 -22.78 -9.50 10.27
CA MET A 303 -23.08 -9.07 8.91
C MET A 303 -24.40 -8.30 8.82
N ASP A 304 -25.39 -8.58 9.67
CA ASP A 304 -26.63 -7.80 9.72
C ASP A 304 -26.40 -6.33 10.07
N ARG A 305 -25.47 -6.03 10.97
CA ARG A 305 -25.06 -4.66 11.29
C ARG A 305 -24.36 -4.02 10.10
N VAL A 306 -23.45 -4.74 9.45
CA VAL A 306 -22.76 -4.28 8.23
C VAL A 306 -23.74 -3.95 7.11
N TYR A 307 -24.71 -4.83 6.83
CA TYR A 307 -25.75 -4.62 5.81
C TYR A 307 -26.69 -3.48 6.20
N THR A 308 -27.04 -3.34 7.48
CA THR A 308 -27.84 -2.21 7.96
C THR A 308 -27.12 -0.88 7.72
N PHE A 309 -25.83 -0.81 8.06
CA PHE A 309 -25.01 0.37 7.81
C PHE A 309 -24.94 0.70 6.30
N GLN A 310 -24.69 -0.31 5.47
CA GLN A 310 -24.66 -0.16 4.01
C GLN A 310 -25.99 0.34 3.46
N LYS A 311 -27.11 -0.24 3.91
CA LYS A 311 -28.45 0.14 3.47
C LYS A 311 -28.74 1.60 3.76
N VAL A 312 -28.39 2.10 4.95
CA VAL A 312 -28.55 3.54 5.28
C VAL A 312 -27.81 4.43 4.29
N LEU A 313 -26.57 4.07 3.91
CA LEU A 313 -25.81 4.84 2.93
C LEU A 313 -26.46 4.79 1.54
N TRP A 314 -26.95 3.62 1.10
CA TRP A 314 -27.68 3.47 -0.15
C TRP A 314 -28.99 4.27 -0.18
N ASP A 315 -29.77 4.25 0.89
CA ASP A 315 -31.02 5.03 1.04
C ASP A 315 -30.75 6.55 0.95
N LYS A 316 -29.52 6.98 1.28
CA LYS A 316 -29.04 8.37 1.11
C LYS A 316 -28.37 8.63 -0.25
N GLY A 317 -28.35 7.64 -1.14
CA GLY A 317 -27.78 7.73 -2.49
C GLY A 317 -26.25 7.74 -2.53
N ILE A 318 -25.59 7.17 -1.51
CA ILE A 318 -24.13 7.06 -1.42
C ILE A 318 -23.73 5.65 -1.83
N SER A 319 -22.79 5.54 -2.79
CA SER A 319 -22.27 4.24 -3.21
C SER A 319 -21.42 3.63 -2.09
N ALA A 320 -21.93 2.59 -1.45
CA ALA A 320 -21.26 1.86 -0.39
C ALA A 320 -21.02 0.39 -0.79
N PHE A 321 -19.79 -0.07 -0.63
CA PHE A 321 -19.36 -1.44 -0.93
C PHE A 321 -18.93 -2.12 0.37
N ILE A 322 -19.17 -3.42 0.50
CA ILE A 322 -18.60 -4.22 1.58
C ILE A 322 -17.39 -4.95 1.02
N ARG A 323 -16.23 -4.70 1.61
CA ARG A 323 -15.00 -5.42 1.29
C ARG A 323 -14.82 -6.56 2.29
N ILE A 324 -15.11 -7.78 1.86
CA ILE A 324 -14.70 -8.97 2.58
C ILE A 324 -13.18 -9.08 2.42
N SER A 325 -12.46 -8.92 3.53
CA SER A 325 -10.99 -8.94 3.52
C SER A 325 -10.46 -10.29 3.09
N LYS A 326 -9.44 -10.27 2.25
CA LYS A 326 -8.69 -11.43 1.80
C LYS A 326 -7.42 -11.61 2.64
N GLY A 327 -6.91 -12.85 2.72
CA GLY A 327 -5.68 -13.15 3.45
C GLY A 327 -5.76 -13.06 4.97
N ILE A 328 -6.96 -13.16 5.55
CA ILE A 328 -7.13 -13.20 7.01
C ILE A 328 -6.38 -14.39 7.62
N GLU A 329 -6.45 -15.56 6.98
CA GLU A 329 -5.79 -16.81 7.44
C GLU A 329 -4.26 -16.70 7.52
N VAL A 330 -3.68 -15.93 6.61
CA VAL A 330 -2.23 -15.66 6.57
C VAL A 330 -1.87 -14.36 7.24
N PHE A 331 -2.79 -13.78 8.02
CA PHE A 331 -2.53 -12.57 8.78
C PHE A 331 -2.11 -11.38 7.89
N GLY A 332 -2.53 -11.42 6.62
CA GLY A 332 -2.23 -10.47 5.56
C GLY A 332 -3.39 -9.53 5.22
N ALA A 333 -4.49 -9.59 5.98
CA ALA A 333 -5.60 -8.66 5.77
C ALA A 333 -5.26 -7.25 6.27
N CYS A 334 -6.03 -6.25 5.80
CA CYS A 334 -5.85 -4.85 6.21
C CYS A 334 -5.87 -4.72 7.74
N GLY A 335 -4.85 -4.06 8.29
CA GLY A 335 -4.69 -3.81 9.73
C GLY A 335 -3.99 -4.94 10.50
N GLN A 336 -3.68 -6.08 9.88
CA GLN A 336 -3.02 -7.19 10.57
C GLN A 336 -1.49 -7.15 10.47
N LEU A 337 -0.87 -6.50 9.49
CA LEU A 337 0.58 -6.61 9.29
C LEU A 337 1.42 -6.15 10.50
N ARG A 338 2.54 -6.83 10.82
CA ARG A 338 3.30 -6.56 12.05
C ARG A 338 4.75 -7.03 12.02
N ILE A 339 5.68 -6.24 12.57
CA ILE A 339 7.13 -6.55 12.62
C ILE A 339 7.40 -7.77 13.52
N ARG A 340 6.71 -7.87 14.66
CA ARG A 340 7.02 -8.85 15.71
C ARG A 340 6.31 -10.20 15.61
N ARG A 341 5.52 -10.48 14.57
CA ARG A 341 4.86 -11.80 14.44
C ARG A 341 5.81 -12.96 14.18
N HIS A 342 7.05 -12.69 13.76
CA HIS A 342 7.97 -13.74 13.30
C HIS A 342 8.43 -14.74 14.36
N HIS A 343 8.33 -14.44 15.65
CA HIS A 343 8.58 -15.47 16.67
C HIS A 343 7.47 -16.53 16.73
N GLU A 344 6.23 -16.17 16.38
CA GLU A 344 5.08 -17.07 16.32
C GLU A 344 4.92 -17.69 14.93
N ASP A 345 5.16 -16.93 13.85
CA ASP A 345 5.18 -17.46 12.48
C ASP A 345 6.30 -18.48 12.27
N ARG A 346 7.46 -18.37 12.95
CA ARG A 346 8.49 -19.42 12.95
C ARG A 346 7.97 -20.72 13.56
N ARG A 347 7.23 -20.66 14.67
CA ARG A 347 6.59 -21.85 15.25
C ARG A 347 5.53 -22.42 14.33
N LEU A 348 4.79 -21.59 13.60
CA LEU A 348 3.82 -22.00 12.59
C LEU A 348 4.49 -22.65 11.37
N LEU A 349 5.62 -22.11 10.89
CA LEU A 349 6.44 -22.69 9.83
C LEU A 349 7.11 -24.00 10.28
N ASP A 350 7.58 -24.09 11.53
CA ASP A 350 8.10 -25.32 12.15
C ASP A 350 6.98 -26.36 12.34
N TYR A 351 5.75 -25.94 12.66
CA TYR A 351 4.60 -26.82 12.80
C TYR A 351 4.10 -27.37 11.46
N LEU A 352 4.06 -26.52 10.42
CA LEU A 352 3.67 -26.90 9.05
C LEU A 352 4.72 -27.78 8.36
N SER A 353 6.01 -27.61 8.68
CA SER A 353 7.08 -28.49 8.18
C SER A 353 7.11 -29.86 8.86
N PHE A 354 6.47 -30.02 10.04
CA PHE A 354 6.35 -31.30 10.73
C PHE A 354 5.10 -32.13 10.35
N HIS A 355 4.04 -31.50 9.84
CA HIS A 355 2.74 -32.16 9.58
C HIS A 355 2.41 -32.34 8.09
N VAL A 356 3.36 -32.05 7.20
CA VAL A 356 3.31 -32.43 5.79
C VAL A 356 4.46 -33.40 5.49
N LYS A 357 4.33 -34.63 6.01
CA LYS A 357 5.00 -35.82 5.50
C LYS A 357 4.00 -36.97 5.46
#